data_AF-D2VM47-F1
#
_entry.id   AF-D2VM47-F1
#
_cell.length_a   1.000
_cell.length_b   1.000
_cell.length_c   1.000
_cell.angle_alpha   90.00
_cell.angle_beta   90.00
_cell.angle_gamma   90.00
#
_symmetry.space_group_name_H-M   'P 1'
#
loop_
_entity.id
_entity.type
_entity.pdbx_description
1 polymer ?
#
loop_
_entity_poly.entity_id
_entity_poly.type
_entity_poly.pdbx_seq_one_letter_code
_entity_poly.pdbx_strand_id
1 'polypeptide(L)'
;MSSSRSDSRDSRDNRDNRDGRDRDGGRYNDRDYHRDYHRDYRGNNDKHNYRNVAVYEIPTPLPTIDVSSSDIDKTPHLIFSKYSYVGDYQWPETPNNHIRRILSKYSNAFDQNKSEYSPSAIANMDHGKYVYILMYFQSNKKFYVDALFKFSSEGDKFMQDNPKMKHELKYFIYFFRIVSIVNALKHNRAYAENIEVEPIYKKATETLQESLKNQEINQKQFEHYLCMLKLWFANYLDVSEKPRDDALFYYKEVLMFCLQHSPFTEDLYFKTVYNLAIYFIKLKLLESAIGCFESLFYIATAENRLSKYLSTKTRNIGRLAYECSDLLYKNGEKDRAKDIINKVLDKKLSSDDYARDLRHLLNKI
;
A
#
# COMPACT_ATOMS: atom_id res chain seq x y z
N MET A 1 -15.13 -2.42 -81.53
CA MET A 1 -16.11 -3.24 -80.79
C MET A 1 -16.49 -2.46 -79.53
N SER A 2 -17.72 -1.92 -79.54
CA SER A 2 -18.63 -1.52 -78.42
C SER A 2 -18.03 -1.38 -77.00
N SER A 3 -17.96 -0.17 -76.40
CA SER A 3 -19.01 0.55 -75.62
C SER A 3 -19.59 -0.30 -74.45
N SER A 4 -19.78 0.16 -73.22
CA SER A 4 -20.47 1.39 -72.77
C SER A 4 -20.30 1.62 -71.25
N ARG A 5 -20.42 2.88 -70.83
CA ARG A 5 -20.77 3.33 -69.46
C ARG A 5 -22.26 3.07 -69.13
N SER A 6 -22.58 2.89 -67.85
CA SER A 6 -23.81 3.39 -67.16
C SER A 6 -23.77 2.93 -65.69
N ASP A 7 -23.72 3.78 -64.66
CA ASP A 7 -24.79 4.61 -64.07
C ASP A 7 -26.04 3.84 -63.61
N SER A 8 -26.28 3.84 -62.28
CA SER A 8 -27.58 4.00 -61.58
C SER A 8 -27.47 3.42 -60.16
N ARG A 9 -27.50 4.23 -59.10
CA ARG A 9 -28.67 4.76 -58.36
C ARG A 9 -29.47 3.73 -57.53
N ASP A 10 -29.55 4.07 -56.25
CA ASP A 10 -30.69 3.97 -55.34
C ASP A 10 -31.51 2.68 -55.30
N SER A 11 -31.47 2.01 -54.15
CA SER A 11 -32.61 1.27 -53.64
C SER A 11 -32.63 1.35 -52.11
N ARG A 12 -33.69 2.01 -51.65
CA ARG A 12 -34.10 2.18 -50.26
C ARG A 12 -34.62 0.87 -49.67
N ASP A 13 -34.66 0.88 -48.33
CA ASP A 13 -35.64 0.24 -47.45
C ASP A 13 -35.81 -1.29 -47.54
N ASN A 14 -35.36 -1.97 -46.48
CA ASN A 14 -36.21 -2.94 -45.82
C ASN A 14 -35.92 -2.97 -44.31
N ARG A 15 -36.89 -2.47 -43.55
CA ARG A 15 -37.07 -2.80 -42.14
C ARG A 15 -37.71 -4.19 -42.05
N ASP A 16 -37.20 -5.02 -41.15
CA ASP A 16 -37.97 -5.61 -40.04
C ASP A 16 -37.43 -6.98 -39.60
N ASN A 17 -37.28 -7.09 -38.27
CA ASN A 17 -37.36 -8.29 -37.44
C ASN A 17 -36.30 -9.38 -37.60
N ARG A 18 -35.46 -9.56 -36.56
CA ARG A 18 -35.76 -10.51 -35.47
C ARG A 18 -34.67 -10.52 -34.39
N ASP A 19 -35.17 -10.61 -33.16
CA ASP A 19 -34.60 -11.16 -31.94
C ASP A 19 -33.18 -11.74 -31.97
N GLY A 20 -32.35 -11.23 -31.05
CA GLY A 20 -31.08 -11.83 -30.67
C GLY A 20 -30.57 -11.21 -29.38
N ARG A 21 -31.05 -11.70 -28.24
CA ARG A 21 -30.36 -11.55 -26.95
C ARG A 21 -28.99 -12.20 -27.10
N ASP A 22 -27.92 -11.49 -26.74
CA ASP A 22 -26.94 -11.94 -25.73
C ASP A 22 -25.66 -11.08 -25.74
N ARG A 23 -25.32 -10.64 -24.53
CA ARG A 23 -23.98 -10.57 -23.90
C ARG A 23 -22.94 -9.54 -24.34
N ASP A 24 -22.57 -8.77 -23.31
CA ASP A 24 -21.23 -8.35 -22.91
C ASP A 24 -20.45 -7.38 -23.81
N GLY A 25 -20.47 -6.11 -23.40
CA GLY A 25 -19.64 -5.06 -23.99
C GLY A 25 -19.75 -3.70 -23.32
N GLY A 26 -19.91 -3.65 -21.99
CA GLY A 26 -19.96 -2.39 -21.23
C GLY A 26 -18.58 -1.75 -21.09
N ARG A 27 -18.15 -1.00 -22.10
CA ARG A 27 -17.09 0.01 -21.98
C ARG A 27 -17.55 1.08 -20.99
N TYR A 28 -16.97 1.12 -19.79
CA TYR A 28 -17.15 2.25 -18.88
C TYR A 28 -16.09 3.30 -19.15
N ASN A 29 -16.54 4.47 -19.61
CA ASN A 29 -15.76 5.69 -19.74
C ASN A 29 -15.60 6.35 -18.36
N ASP A 30 -14.44 6.20 -17.73
CA ASP A 30 -14.05 6.88 -16.48
C ASP A 30 -13.63 8.35 -16.73
N ARG A 31 -14.48 9.15 -17.39
CA ARG A 31 -14.19 10.57 -17.68
C ARG A 31 -14.68 11.58 -16.63
N ASP A 32 -15.36 11.14 -15.56
CA ASP A 32 -16.00 12.07 -14.62
C ASP A 32 -15.34 12.19 -13.22
N TYR A 33 -14.21 11.55 -12.95
CA TYR A 33 -13.60 11.54 -11.60
C TYR A 33 -12.67 12.71 -11.23
N HIS A 34 -12.65 13.80 -12.02
CA HIS A 34 -11.69 14.90 -11.82
C HIS A 34 -12.25 16.22 -11.27
N ARG A 35 -13.49 16.28 -10.79
CA ARG A 35 -14.10 17.58 -10.40
C ARG A 35 -14.00 18.00 -8.93
N ASP A 36 -13.63 17.12 -8.00
CA ASP A 36 -13.72 17.45 -6.56
C ASP A 36 -12.39 17.60 -5.81
N TYR A 37 -11.23 17.50 -6.48
CA TYR A 37 -9.91 17.61 -5.82
C TYR A 37 -9.30 19.02 -5.75
N HIS A 38 -9.97 20.06 -6.22
CA HIS A 38 -9.44 21.42 -6.21
C HIS A 38 -10.47 22.48 -5.84
N ARG A 39 -10.96 22.51 -4.60
CA ARG A 39 -11.77 23.66 -4.16
C ARG A 39 -11.78 24.08 -2.68
N ASP A 40 -10.75 23.83 -1.86
CA ASP A 40 -10.72 24.40 -0.48
C ASP A 40 -9.36 24.92 0.04
N TYR A 41 -8.39 25.21 -0.82
CA TYR A 41 -7.16 25.92 -0.41
C TYR A 41 -7.04 27.27 -1.10
N ARG A 42 -7.88 28.22 -0.70
CA ARG A 42 -7.62 29.65 -0.89
C ARG A 42 -7.99 30.43 0.38
N GLY A 43 -6.95 30.95 1.02
CA GLY A 43 -7.01 32.18 1.81
C GLY A 43 -7.26 32.00 3.30
N ASN A 44 -6.17 31.98 4.09
CA ASN A 44 -6.02 32.99 5.13
C ASN A 44 -4.54 33.27 5.37
N ASN A 45 -4.15 34.47 4.94
CA ASN A 45 -2.89 35.10 5.31
C ASN A 45 -3.02 35.57 6.76
N ASP A 46 -2.50 34.79 7.70
CA ASP A 46 -2.13 35.35 9.01
C ASP A 46 -0.65 35.09 9.28
N LYS A 47 0.09 36.20 9.22
CA LYS A 47 1.47 36.31 9.67
C LYS A 47 1.50 36.05 11.18
N HIS A 48 1.86 34.83 11.59
CA HIS A 48 2.27 34.59 12.97
C HIS A 48 3.74 34.17 13.07
N ASN A 49 4.45 34.98 13.85
CA ASN A 49 5.85 34.89 14.20
C ASN A 49 6.25 33.47 14.65
N TYR A 50 7.21 32.86 13.94
CA TYR A 50 8.03 31.78 14.47
C TYR A 50 9.03 32.37 15.49
N ARG A 51 8.56 32.70 16.69
CA ARG A 51 9.42 32.90 17.86
C ARG A 51 8.76 32.26 19.07
N ASN A 52 9.08 30.99 19.27
CA ASN A 52 9.32 30.30 20.55
C ASN A 52 9.32 28.80 20.26
N VAL A 53 10.50 28.25 20.02
CA VAL A 53 10.73 26.81 20.10
C VAL A 53 10.68 26.46 21.58
N ALA A 54 9.49 26.13 22.08
CA ALA A 54 9.37 25.47 23.36
C ALA A 54 10.03 24.10 23.21
N VAL A 55 11.13 23.91 23.94
CA VAL A 55 11.74 22.60 24.18
C VAL A 55 10.72 21.84 25.01
N TYR A 56 9.88 21.03 24.37
CA TYR A 56 8.96 20.16 25.07
C TYR A 56 9.74 18.94 25.58
N GLU A 57 9.71 18.75 26.90
CA GLU A 57 10.21 17.57 27.58
C GLU A 57 9.57 16.32 26.96
N ILE A 58 10.42 15.33 26.66
CA ILE A 58 10.01 14.04 26.11
C ILE A 58 9.19 13.33 27.20
N PRO A 59 7.95 12.87 26.93
CA PRO A 59 7.21 12.09 27.91
C PRO A 59 8.02 10.85 28.26
N THR A 60 8.05 10.51 29.55
CA THR A 60 8.68 9.32 30.14
C THR A 60 8.45 8.08 29.26
N PRO A 61 9.47 7.21 29.08
CA PRO A 61 9.32 6.01 28.27
C PRO A 61 8.13 5.19 28.78
N LEU A 62 7.21 4.87 27.86
CA LEU A 62 6.12 3.95 28.12
C LEU A 62 6.70 2.60 28.56
N PRO A 63 6.02 1.87 29.47
CA PRO A 63 6.47 0.56 29.90
C PRO A 63 6.63 -0.37 28.69
N THR A 64 7.80 -1.00 28.60
CA THR A 64 8.04 -2.11 27.67
C THR A 64 7.04 -3.21 27.98
N ILE A 65 6.15 -3.50 27.03
CA ILE A 65 5.24 -4.64 27.15
C ILE A 65 6.04 -5.88 26.79
N ASP A 66 6.24 -6.75 27.77
CA ASP A 66 6.87 -8.05 27.57
C ASP A 66 5.85 -8.99 26.89
N VAL A 67 5.82 -8.95 25.55
CA VAL A 67 4.97 -9.83 24.73
C VAL A 67 5.83 -10.99 24.24
N SER A 68 5.54 -12.21 24.66
CA SER A 68 6.20 -13.39 24.08
C SER A 68 5.56 -13.73 22.72
N SER A 69 6.31 -14.42 21.85
CA SER A 69 5.77 -14.94 20.59
C SER A 69 4.55 -15.85 20.80
N SER A 70 4.48 -16.54 21.95
CA SER A 70 3.39 -17.44 22.32
C SER A 70 2.10 -16.71 22.72
N ASP A 71 2.18 -15.43 23.13
CA ASP A 71 1.02 -14.63 23.51
C ASP A 71 0.28 -14.06 22.30
N ILE A 72 1.02 -13.79 21.21
CA ILE A 72 0.45 -13.37 19.92
C ILE A 72 -0.42 -14.47 19.33
N ASP A 73 0.00 -15.73 19.49
CA ASP A 73 -0.71 -16.88 18.92
C ASP A 73 -2.05 -17.15 19.64
N LYS A 74 -2.26 -16.64 20.86
CA LYS A 74 -3.44 -16.95 21.69
C LYS A 74 -4.52 -15.87 21.66
N THR A 75 -4.16 -14.61 21.84
CA THR A 75 -5.14 -13.50 21.97
C THR A 75 -4.55 -12.19 21.49
N PRO A 76 -4.38 -12.01 20.17
CA PRO A 76 -3.84 -10.76 19.62
C PRO A 76 -4.66 -9.55 20.10
N HIS A 77 -6.00 -9.64 20.09
CA HIS A 77 -6.91 -8.58 20.54
C HIS A 77 -6.71 -8.09 22.00
N LEU A 78 -6.26 -8.94 22.93
CA LEU A 78 -6.02 -8.58 24.33
C LEU A 78 -4.66 -7.91 24.59
N ILE A 79 -3.69 -8.09 23.68
CA ILE A 79 -2.44 -7.32 23.71
C ILE A 79 -2.76 -5.83 23.46
N PHE A 80 -3.79 -5.54 22.67
CA PHE A 80 -4.14 -4.18 22.23
C PHE A 80 -4.92 -3.33 23.23
N SER A 81 -5.59 -3.94 24.22
CA SER A 81 -6.30 -3.19 25.26
C SER A 81 -5.38 -2.50 26.27
N LYS A 82 -4.08 -2.83 26.27
CA LYS A 82 -3.06 -2.28 27.18
C LYS A 82 -2.30 -1.06 26.63
N TYR A 83 -2.59 -0.63 25.39
CA TYR A 83 -1.87 0.48 24.76
C TYR A 83 -2.57 1.83 24.99
N SER A 84 -2.01 2.65 25.89
CA SER A 84 -2.25 4.10 25.91
C SER A 84 -1.42 4.75 24.81
N TYR A 85 -2.02 5.02 23.65
CA TYR A 85 -1.34 5.72 22.55
C TYR A 85 -1.18 7.22 22.85
N VAL A 86 0.07 7.69 22.96
CA VAL A 86 0.40 9.13 22.96
C VAL A 86 1.51 9.37 21.92
N GLY A 87 1.20 10.18 20.91
CA GLY A 87 2.15 10.68 19.92
C GLY A 87 1.48 11.10 18.61
N ASP A 88 1.47 12.41 18.32
CA ASP A 88 0.95 13.01 17.08
C ASP A 88 1.89 12.87 15.87
N TYR A 89 3.12 12.38 16.08
CA TYR A 89 4.11 12.19 15.03
C TYR A 89 4.31 10.71 14.71
N GLN A 90 4.01 10.31 13.47
CA GLN A 90 4.15 8.94 12.97
C GLN A 90 5.10 8.88 11.77
N TRP A 91 5.93 7.84 11.71
CA TRP A 91 6.77 7.58 10.55
C TRP A 91 5.93 6.91 9.44
N PRO A 92 6.00 7.40 8.20
CA PRO A 92 5.19 6.88 7.10
C PRO A 92 5.57 5.45 6.67
N GLU A 93 4.60 4.77 6.06
CA GLU A 93 4.64 3.42 5.44
C GLU A 93 5.63 3.27 4.25
N THR A 94 6.34 4.34 3.96
CA THR A 94 7.44 4.40 3.00
C THR A 94 8.35 5.47 3.57
N PRO A 95 9.65 5.51 3.27
CA PRO A 95 10.51 6.60 3.72
C PRO A 95 10.07 7.98 3.17
N ASN A 96 8.95 8.07 2.47
CA ASN A 96 8.30 9.21 1.84
C ASN A 96 8.33 10.51 2.62
N ASN A 97 8.14 10.60 3.94
CA ASN A 97 8.22 11.92 4.60
C ASN A 97 9.67 12.38 4.74
N HIS A 98 10.59 11.44 4.97
CA HIS A 98 12.02 11.73 5.00
C HIS A 98 12.55 12.01 3.59
N ILE A 99 12.21 11.15 2.62
CA ILE A 99 12.46 11.34 1.20
C ILE A 99 11.83 12.64 0.71
N ARG A 100 10.57 12.96 1.00
CA ARG A 100 9.92 14.24 0.62
C ARG A 100 10.59 15.43 1.28
N ARG A 101 11.08 15.32 2.52
CA ARG A 101 11.87 16.41 3.13
C ARG A 101 13.18 16.62 2.36
N ILE A 102 13.94 15.55 2.09
CA ILE A 102 15.20 15.59 1.34
C ILE A 102 15.00 16.03 -0.12
N LEU A 103 13.88 15.64 -0.73
CA LEU A 103 13.61 15.75 -2.16
C LEU A 103 12.52 16.77 -2.51
N SER A 104 12.08 17.57 -1.55
CA SER A 104 11.06 18.62 -1.72
C SER A 104 11.42 19.60 -2.84
N LYS A 105 12.72 19.88 -3.02
CA LYS A 105 13.24 20.70 -4.12
C LYS A 105 12.95 20.15 -5.52
N TYR A 106 12.60 18.87 -5.66
CA TYR A 106 12.30 18.24 -6.95
C TYR A 106 10.80 18.15 -7.27
N SER A 107 9.90 18.58 -6.37
CA SER A 107 8.44 18.50 -6.59
C SER A 107 7.98 19.33 -7.80
N ASN A 108 8.66 20.44 -8.06
CA ASN A 108 8.34 21.35 -9.17
C ASN A 108 9.08 20.96 -10.47
N ALA A 109 9.97 19.96 -10.42
CA ALA A 109 10.79 19.52 -11.54
C ALA A 109 10.33 18.18 -12.15
N PHE A 110 9.22 17.62 -11.65
CA PHE A 110 8.61 16.41 -12.18
C PHE A 110 7.54 16.76 -13.20
N ASP A 111 7.93 16.71 -14.47
CA ASP A 111 7.04 16.93 -15.60
C ASP A 111 6.37 15.60 -15.98
N GLN A 112 5.06 15.50 -15.71
CA GLN A 112 4.26 14.28 -15.87
C GLN A 112 4.18 13.80 -17.34
N ASN A 113 4.49 14.69 -18.30
CA ASN A 113 4.32 14.44 -19.72
C ASN A 113 5.59 14.00 -20.46
N LYS A 114 6.70 13.75 -19.76
CA LYS A 114 7.93 13.36 -20.45
C LYS A 114 7.91 11.89 -20.86
N SER A 115 7.69 11.69 -22.15
CA SER A 115 8.13 10.52 -22.93
C SER A 115 9.66 10.28 -22.89
N GLU A 116 10.42 11.11 -22.18
CA GLU A 116 11.88 11.24 -22.25
C GLU A 116 12.69 10.43 -21.23
N TYR A 117 12.12 9.43 -20.53
CA TYR A 117 12.93 8.52 -19.71
C TYR A 117 13.65 7.47 -20.58
N SER A 118 14.40 7.94 -21.59
CA SER A 118 15.35 7.13 -22.34
C SER A 118 16.48 6.66 -21.41
N PRO A 119 17.12 5.50 -21.67
CA PRO A 119 18.23 5.00 -20.86
C PRO A 119 19.36 6.02 -20.65
N SER A 120 19.66 6.85 -21.66
CA SER A 120 20.66 7.92 -21.60
C SER A 120 20.24 9.10 -20.72
N ALA A 121 18.94 9.42 -20.66
CA ALA A 121 18.42 10.45 -19.75
C ALA A 121 18.41 9.97 -18.29
N ILE A 122 18.26 8.65 -18.08
CA ILE A 122 18.35 8.02 -16.75
C ILE A 122 19.78 8.04 -16.22
N ALA A 123 20.76 7.63 -17.04
CA ALA A 123 22.17 7.53 -16.61
C ALA A 123 22.74 8.87 -16.07
N ASN A 124 22.31 9.99 -16.65
CA ASN A 124 22.75 11.33 -16.26
C ASN A 124 21.84 12.02 -15.23
N MET A 125 20.88 11.30 -14.65
CA MET A 125 19.93 11.86 -13.71
C MET A 125 20.59 12.08 -12.34
N ASP A 126 20.28 13.24 -11.72
CA ASP A 126 20.61 13.48 -10.32
C ASP A 126 20.06 12.36 -9.42
N HIS A 127 20.88 11.88 -8.46
CA HIS A 127 20.56 10.73 -7.61
C HIS A 127 19.26 10.93 -6.82
N GLY A 128 19.06 12.13 -6.28
CA GLY A 128 17.85 12.49 -5.57
C GLY A 128 16.64 12.51 -6.49
N LYS A 129 16.79 13.07 -7.69
CA LYS A 129 15.72 13.06 -8.70
C LYS A 129 15.30 11.65 -9.10
N TYR A 130 16.24 10.73 -9.26
CA TYR A 130 15.94 9.32 -9.58
C TYR A 130 15.09 8.64 -8.51
N VAL A 131 15.48 8.77 -7.23
CA VAL A 131 14.73 8.22 -6.10
C VAL A 131 13.35 8.88 -5.97
N TYR A 132 13.25 10.19 -6.24
CA TYR A 132 11.97 10.90 -6.23
C TYR A 132 10.98 10.33 -7.25
N ILE A 133 11.43 10.01 -8.46
CA ILE A 133 10.59 9.44 -9.51
C ILE A 133 10.05 8.06 -9.10
N LEU A 134 10.91 7.20 -8.54
CA LEU A 134 10.48 5.91 -7.99
C LEU A 134 9.41 6.08 -6.91
N MET A 135 9.62 7.02 -5.99
CA MET A 135 8.65 7.37 -4.96
C MET A 135 7.32 7.86 -5.55
N TYR A 136 7.37 8.71 -6.58
CA TYR A 136 6.19 9.24 -7.25
C TYR A 136 5.39 8.12 -7.91
N PHE A 137 6.03 7.24 -8.67
CA PHE A 137 5.35 6.11 -9.31
C PHE A 137 4.77 5.15 -8.28
N GLN A 138 5.46 4.90 -7.17
CA GLN A 138 4.90 4.09 -6.08
C GLN A 138 3.68 4.73 -5.41
N SER A 139 3.70 6.06 -5.23
CA SER A 139 2.55 6.79 -4.66
C SER A 139 1.33 6.74 -5.59
N ASN A 140 1.56 6.60 -6.90
CA ASN A 140 0.55 6.52 -7.95
C ASN A 140 0.47 5.12 -8.59
N LYS A 141 0.83 4.08 -7.83
CA LYS A 141 1.02 2.71 -8.34
C LYS A 141 -0.17 2.14 -9.12
N LYS A 142 -1.40 2.62 -8.89
CA LYS A 142 -2.59 2.21 -9.68
C LYS A 142 -2.46 2.51 -11.17
N PHE A 143 -1.77 3.58 -11.54
CA PHE A 143 -1.62 4.02 -12.93
C PHE A 143 -0.23 3.72 -13.49
N TYR A 144 0.76 3.51 -12.62
CA TYR A 144 2.18 3.43 -12.99
C TYR A 144 2.87 2.14 -12.53
N VAL A 145 2.17 0.99 -12.45
CA VAL A 145 2.80 -0.30 -12.10
C VAL A 145 3.96 -0.61 -13.05
N ASP A 146 3.70 -0.57 -14.35
CA ASP A 146 4.68 -0.97 -15.37
C ASP A 146 5.83 0.06 -15.45
N ALA A 147 5.53 1.35 -15.28
CA ALA A 147 6.54 2.40 -15.22
C ALA A 147 7.43 2.30 -13.99
N LEU A 148 6.85 2.03 -12.81
CA LEU A 148 7.61 1.79 -11.58
C LEU A 148 8.56 0.61 -11.73
N PHE A 149 8.07 -0.50 -12.32
CA PHE A 149 8.87 -1.69 -12.54
C PHE A 149 10.02 -1.45 -13.53
N LYS A 150 9.71 -0.87 -14.70
CA LYS A 150 10.73 -0.55 -15.72
C LYS A 150 11.79 0.40 -15.19
N PHE A 151 11.38 1.40 -14.40
CA PHE A 151 12.32 2.37 -13.85
C PHE A 151 13.15 1.77 -12.71
N SER A 152 12.57 0.94 -11.84
CA SER A 152 13.30 0.30 -10.76
C SER A 152 14.28 -0.79 -11.24
N SER A 153 13.99 -1.46 -12.37
CA SER A 153 14.88 -2.48 -12.95
C SER A 153 16.21 -1.91 -13.46
N GLU A 154 16.24 -0.65 -13.87
CA GLU A 154 17.48 0.06 -14.23
C GLU A 154 18.33 0.46 -13.01
N GLY A 155 17.83 0.21 -11.78
CA GLY A 155 18.45 0.65 -10.54
C GLY A 155 19.88 0.16 -10.34
N ASP A 156 20.17 -1.11 -10.65
CA ASP A 156 21.52 -1.68 -10.48
C ASP A 156 22.53 -0.97 -11.40
N LYS A 157 22.16 -0.79 -12.66
CA LYS A 157 22.98 -0.08 -13.65
C LYS A 157 23.17 1.38 -13.24
N PHE A 158 22.10 2.07 -12.84
CA PHE A 158 22.18 3.44 -12.38
C PHE A 158 23.13 3.59 -11.17
N MET A 159 23.10 2.66 -10.21
CA MET A 159 24.03 2.65 -9.08
C MET A 159 25.48 2.34 -9.49
N GLN A 160 25.69 1.45 -10.47
CA GLN A 160 27.03 1.14 -11.02
C GLN A 160 27.64 2.34 -11.74
N ASP A 161 26.84 3.03 -12.55
CA ASP A 161 27.25 4.25 -13.26
C ASP A 161 27.47 5.44 -12.30
N ASN A 162 26.97 5.34 -11.06
CA ASN A 162 27.05 6.38 -10.03
C ASN A 162 27.69 5.88 -8.71
N PRO A 163 28.98 5.49 -8.71
CA PRO A 163 29.61 4.83 -7.56
C PRO A 163 29.64 5.71 -6.29
N LYS A 164 29.69 7.04 -6.46
CA LYS A 164 29.70 8.04 -5.38
C LYS A 164 28.33 8.29 -4.74
N MET A 165 27.27 7.62 -5.20
CA MET A 165 25.95 7.76 -4.60
C MET A 165 25.97 7.29 -3.14
N LYS A 166 25.33 8.07 -2.27
CA LYS A 166 25.12 7.72 -0.85
C LYS A 166 24.42 6.37 -0.69
N HIS A 167 24.78 5.62 0.33
CA HIS A 167 24.18 4.31 0.60
C HIS A 167 22.69 4.43 0.94
N GLU A 168 22.25 5.51 1.59
CA GLU A 168 20.83 5.76 1.90
C GLU A 168 19.97 5.78 0.62
N LEU A 169 20.49 6.35 -0.47
CA LEU A 169 19.80 6.43 -1.76
C LEU A 169 19.82 5.10 -2.50
N LYS A 170 20.95 4.38 -2.44
CA LYS A 170 21.08 3.01 -2.97
C LYS A 170 20.06 2.07 -2.30
N TYR A 171 19.90 2.17 -0.97
CA TYR A 171 18.89 1.42 -0.23
C TYR A 171 17.47 1.72 -0.76
N PHE A 172 17.11 2.98 -0.99
CA PHE A 172 15.79 3.32 -1.52
C PHE A 172 15.54 2.73 -2.92
N ILE A 173 16.57 2.68 -3.77
CA ILE A 173 16.48 2.04 -5.09
C ILE A 173 16.16 0.54 -4.93
N TYR A 174 16.90 -0.19 -4.08
CA TYR A 174 16.60 -1.59 -3.82
C TYR A 174 15.20 -1.78 -3.21
N PHE A 175 14.81 -0.94 -2.25
CA PHE A 175 13.49 -0.96 -1.65
C PHE A 175 12.38 -0.81 -2.70
N PHE A 176 12.46 0.21 -3.57
CA PHE A 176 11.46 0.41 -4.62
C PHE A 176 11.48 -0.70 -5.67
N ARG A 177 12.61 -1.35 -5.91
CA ARG A 177 12.69 -2.53 -6.77
C ARG A 177 11.87 -3.69 -6.21
N ILE A 178 12.04 -4.05 -4.93
CA ILE A 178 11.23 -5.08 -4.27
C ILE A 178 9.74 -4.71 -4.33
N VAL A 179 9.40 -3.48 -3.95
CA VAL A 179 8.02 -2.95 -4.00
C VAL A 179 7.40 -3.11 -5.39
N SER A 180 8.17 -2.78 -6.44
CA SER A 180 7.69 -2.85 -7.82
C SER A 180 7.43 -4.28 -8.28
N ILE A 181 8.27 -5.23 -7.89
CA ILE A 181 8.11 -6.66 -8.18
C ILE A 181 6.85 -7.19 -7.49
N VAL A 182 6.67 -6.87 -6.20
CA VAL A 182 5.45 -7.25 -5.45
C VAL A 182 4.21 -6.68 -6.10
N ASN A 183 4.21 -5.41 -6.52
CA ASN A 183 3.08 -4.80 -7.20
C ASN A 183 2.81 -5.48 -8.56
N ALA A 184 3.84 -5.80 -9.34
CA ALA A 184 3.70 -6.47 -10.62
C ALA A 184 3.10 -7.88 -10.46
N LEU A 185 3.59 -8.66 -9.48
CA LEU A 185 3.04 -9.99 -9.16
C LEU A 185 1.57 -9.90 -8.73
N LYS A 186 1.19 -8.93 -7.89
CA LYS A 186 -0.22 -8.70 -7.51
C LYS A 186 -1.15 -8.37 -8.68
N HIS A 187 -0.61 -7.92 -9.81
CA HIS A 187 -1.36 -7.62 -11.03
C HIS A 187 -1.15 -8.71 -12.11
N ASN A 188 -0.67 -9.90 -11.73
CA ASN A 188 -0.43 -11.05 -12.62
C ASN A 188 0.42 -10.69 -13.85
N ARG A 189 1.48 -9.90 -13.62
CA ARG A 189 2.40 -9.51 -14.67
C ARG A 189 3.48 -10.58 -14.86
N ALA A 190 3.35 -11.37 -15.91
CA ALA A 190 4.24 -12.51 -16.22
C ALA A 190 5.74 -12.17 -16.18
N TYR A 191 6.13 -10.95 -16.55
CA TYR A 191 7.53 -10.53 -16.54
C TYR A 191 8.18 -10.50 -15.14
N ALA A 192 7.38 -10.50 -14.06
CA ALA A 192 7.89 -10.45 -12.69
C ALA A 192 8.09 -11.84 -12.05
N GLU A 193 7.51 -12.89 -12.64
CA GLU A 193 7.50 -14.25 -12.07
C GLU A 193 8.90 -14.88 -12.01
N ASN A 194 9.79 -14.50 -12.93
CA ASN A 194 11.14 -15.08 -13.04
C ASN A 194 12.21 -14.30 -12.26
N ILE A 195 11.83 -13.32 -11.44
CA ILE A 195 12.77 -12.48 -10.71
C ILE A 195 12.91 -12.96 -9.27
N GLU A 196 14.13 -13.37 -8.90
CA GLU A 196 14.48 -13.67 -7.52
C GLU A 196 14.69 -12.37 -6.72
N VAL A 197 13.90 -12.20 -5.66
CA VAL A 197 13.95 -11.01 -4.78
C VAL A 197 14.95 -11.21 -3.64
N GLU A 198 15.25 -12.44 -3.26
CA GLU A 198 16.15 -12.81 -2.17
C GLU A 198 17.54 -12.14 -2.30
N PRO A 199 18.19 -12.11 -3.48
CA PRO A 199 19.46 -11.38 -3.66
C PRO A 199 19.31 -9.86 -3.52
N ILE A 200 18.18 -9.30 -3.96
CA ILE A 200 17.87 -7.86 -3.86
C ILE A 200 17.68 -7.48 -2.40
N TYR A 201 16.94 -8.29 -1.65
CA TYR A 201 16.70 -8.13 -0.21
C TYR A 201 18.01 -8.19 0.58
N LYS A 202 18.89 -9.14 0.27
CA LYS A 202 20.21 -9.24 0.89
C LYS A 202 21.03 -7.97 0.67
N LYS A 203 21.18 -7.53 -0.59
CA LYS A 203 21.89 -6.29 -0.94
C LYS A 203 21.29 -5.05 -0.26
N ALA A 204 19.96 -4.96 -0.20
CA ALA A 204 19.27 -3.87 0.47
C ALA A 204 19.62 -3.82 1.97
N THR A 205 19.68 -4.98 2.63
CA THR A 205 20.03 -5.10 4.05
C THR A 205 21.48 -4.68 4.30
N GLU A 206 22.42 -5.17 3.47
CA GLU A 206 23.83 -4.80 3.53
C GLU A 206 24.02 -3.28 3.32
N THR A 207 23.38 -2.73 2.30
CA THR A 207 23.43 -1.28 1.99
C THR A 207 22.85 -0.44 3.14
N LEU A 208 21.81 -0.93 3.80
CA LEU A 208 21.21 -0.25 4.96
C LEU A 208 22.15 -0.24 6.17
N GLN A 209 22.87 -1.34 6.41
CA GLN A 209 23.91 -1.41 7.46
C GLN A 209 25.08 -0.47 7.17
N GLU A 210 25.52 -0.38 5.91
CA GLU A 210 26.54 0.59 5.48
C GLU A 210 26.08 2.03 5.69
N SER A 211 24.80 2.33 5.39
CA SER A 211 24.21 3.65 5.62
C SER A 211 24.28 4.06 7.10
N LEU A 212 24.01 3.12 8.02
CA LEU A 212 24.13 3.35 9.46
C LEU A 212 25.59 3.55 9.88
N LYS A 213 26.50 2.70 9.39
CA LYS A 213 27.94 2.78 9.69
C LYS A 213 28.54 4.11 9.23
N ASN A 214 28.11 4.62 8.10
CA ASN A 214 28.54 5.90 7.52
C ASN A 214 27.81 7.12 8.10
N GLN A 215 26.95 6.93 9.10
CA GLN A 215 26.15 7.99 9.73
C GLN A 215 25.23 8.76 8.76
N GLU A 216 24.88 8.15 7.62
CA GLU A 216 23.90 8.71 6.68
C GLU A 216 22.49 8.62 7.26
N ILE A 217 22.25 7.60 8.08
CA ILE A 217 21.03 7.41 8.86
C ILE A 217 21.39 7.14 10.32
N ASN A 218 20.46 7.43 11.23
CA ASN A 218 20.57 7.07 12.64
C ASN A 218 19.97 5.69 12.96
N GLN A 219 20.18 5.21 14.19
CA GLN A 219 19.69 3.90 14.64
C GLN A 219 18.17 3.73 14.47
N LYS A 220 17.39 4.76 14.80
CA LYS A 220 15.92 4.71 14.68
C LYS A 220 15.48 4.59 13.21
N GLN A 221 16.16 5.29 12.31
CA GLN A 221 15.92 5.20 10.86
C GLN A 221 16.29 3.82 10.33
N PHE A 222 17.42 3.26 10.77
CA PHE A 222 17.85 1.92 10.40
C PHE A 222 16.79 0.87 10.78
N GLU A 223 16.32 0.90 12.03
CA GLU A 223 15.29 -0.02 12.52
C GLU A 223 13.99 0.10 11.73
N HIS A 224 13.52 1.33 11.48
CA HIS A 224 12.32 1.59 10.68
C HIS A 224 12.46 1.07 9.24
N TYR A 225 13.58 1.38 8.58
CA TYR A 225 13.84 0.96 7.19
C TYR A 225 14.00 -0.55 7.07
N LEU A 226 14.64 -1.20 8.04
CA LEU A 226 14.76 -2.66 8.06
C LEU A 226 13.38 -3.31 8.24
N CYS A 227 12.56 -2.78 9.14
CA CYS A 227 11.20 -3.28 9.36
C CYS A 227 10.32 -3.12 8.10
N MET A 228 10.39 -1.98 7.43
CA MET A 228 9.73 -1.75 6.14
C MET A 228 10.20 -2.73 5.06
N LEU A 229 11.50 -3.00 5.00
CA LEU A 229 12.09 -3.95 4.04
C LEU A 229 11.58 -5.37 4.30
N LYS A 230 11.56 -5.81 5.56
CA LYS A 230 11.00 -7.12 5.98
C LYS A 230 9.53 -7.26 5.58
N LEU A 231 8.70 -6.23 5.79
CA LEU A 231 7.29 -6.27 5.39
C LEU A 231 7.13 -6.48 3.87
N TRP A 232 7.92 -5.78 3.05
CA TRP A 232 7.84 -5.93 1.60
C TRP A 232 8.40 -7.26 1.12
N PHE A 233 9.40 -7.81 1.80
CA PHE A 233 9.90 -9.16 1.53
C PHE A 233 8.86 -10.22 1.90
N ALA A 234 8.18 -10.10 3.05
CA ALA A 234 7.06 -10.97 3.43
C ALA A 234 5.94 -10.94 2.37
N ASN A 235 5.61 -9.74 1.87
CA ASN A 235 4.62 -9.60 0.79
C ASN A 235 5.08 -10.29 -0.50
N TYR A 236 6.36 -10.23 -0.84
CA TYR A 236 6.91 -10.97 -1.98
C TYR A 236 6.72 -12.47 -1.80
N LEU A 237 7.13 -13.02 -0.65
CA LEU A 237 6.99 -14.44 -0.35
C LEU A 237 5.53 -14.91 -0.44
N ASP A 238 4.58 -14.10 0.07
CA ASP A 238 3.14 -14.36 -0.05
C ASP A 238 2.65 -14.38 -1.51
N VAL A 239 3.02 -13.38 -2.33
CA VAL A 239 2.48 -13.26 -3.69
C VAL A 239 3.21 -14.11 -4.73
N SER A 240 4.42 -14.59 -4.41
CA SER A 240 5.20 -15.50 -5.26
C SER A 240 4.97 -16.98 -4.93
N GLU A 241 4.02 -17.27 -4.03
CA GLU A 241 3.66 -18.64 -3.61
C GLU A 241 4.86 -19.45 -3.06
N LYS A 242 5.86 -18.75 -2.51
CA LYS A 242 7.01 -19.33 -1.81
C LYS A 242 6.54 -20.01 -0.51
N PRO A 243 7.40 -20.82 0.16
CA PRO A 243 6.99 -21.59 1.33
C PRO A 243 6.29 -20.73 2.38
N ARG A 244 5.15 -21.26 2.85
CA ARG A 244 4.19 -20.56 3.71
C ARG A 244 4.80 -20.08 5.03
N ASP A 245 5.74 -20.84 5.57
CA ASP A 245 6.32 -20.54 6.88
C ASP A 245 7.25 -19.32 6.82
N ASP A 246 7.87 -19.06 5.66
CA ASP A 246 8.82 -17.96 5.49
C ASP A 246 8.11 -16.60 5.51
N ALA A 247 6.99 -16.47 4.79
CA ALA A 247 6.22 -15.23 4.79
C ALA A 247 5.68 -14.89 6.20
N LEU A 248 5.17 -15.90 6.91
CA LEU A 248 4.63 -15.75 8.26
C LEU A 248 5.71 -15.33 9.25
N PHE A 249 6.91 -15.90 9.16
CA PHE A 249 8.06 -15.52 9.98
C PHE A 249 8.32 -14.00 9.90
N TYR A 250 8.45 -13.45 8.69
CA TYR A 250 8.71 -12.02 8.53
C TYR A 250 7.53 -11.13 8.96
N TYR A 251 6.28 -11.55 8.72
CA TYR A 251 5.13 -10.81 9.25
C TYR A 251 5.13 -10.76 10.79
N LYS A 252 5.47 -11.88 11.45
CA LYS A 252 5.60 -11.93 12.92
C LYS A 252 6.71 -11.01 13.42
N GLU A 253 7.88 -10.99 12.77
CA GLU A 253 8.96 -10.07 13.13
C GLU A 253 8.54 -8.59 13.04
N VAL A 254 7.86 -8.21 11.96
CA VAL A 254 7.38 -6.83 11.79
C VAL A 254 6.31 -6.49 12.82
N LEU A 255 5.39 -7.42 13.11
CA LEU A 255 4.36 -7.24 14.13
C LEU A 255 4.98 -7.02 15.51
N MET A 256 5.92 -7.89 15.91
CA MET A 256 6.68 -7.76 17.16
C MET A 256 7.38 -6.42 17.28
N PHE A 257 8.04 -5.98 16.20
CA PHE A 257 8.68 -4.67 16.17
C PHE A 257 7.67 -3.54 16.42
N CYS A 258 6.51 -3.58 15.75
CA CYS A 258 5.47 -2.58 15.90
C CYS A 258 4.93 -2.52 17.34
N LEU A 259 4.75 -3.67 17.98
CA LEU A 259 4.29 -3.80 19.37
C LEU A 259 5.30 -3.22 20.36
N GLN A 260 6.59 -3.52 20.17
CA GLN A 260 7.66 -3.06 21.05
C GLN A 260 7.96 -1.54 20.89
N HIS A 261 7.56 -0.93 19.77
CA HIS A 261 7.90 0.44 19.39
C HIS A 261 6.66 1.28 19.04
N SER A 262 5.70 1.35 19.97
CA SER A 262 4.36 1.97 19.84
C SER A 262 4.27 3.37 19.19
N PRO A 263 5.14 4.37 19.49
CA PRO A 263 5.01 5.69 18.85
C PRO A 263 5.43 5.72 17.37
N PHE A 264 5.98 4.64 16.81
CA PHE A 264 6.60 4.66 15.47
C PHE A 264 5.72 4.07 14.35
N THR A 265 4.68 3.29 14.66
CA THR A 265 4.28 2.22 13.72
C THR A 265 2.79 2.03 13.43
N GLU A 266 1.83 2.84 13.89
CA GLU A 266 0.39 2.55 13.67
C GLU A 266 0.01 2.25 12.20
N ASP A 267 0.57 2.97 11.24
CA ASP A 267 0.38 2.71 9.80
C ASP A 267 1.04 1.40 9.35
N LEU A 268 2.27 1.16 9.81
CA LEU A 268 3.04 -0.05 9.52
C LEU A 268 2.38 -1.29 10.13
N TYR A 269 1.96 -1.20 11.38
CA TYR A 269 1.17 -2.17 12.12
C TYR A 269 -0.13 -2.47 11.36
N PHE A 270 -0.91 -1.44 11.04
CA PHE A 270 -2.20 -1.62 10.36
C PHE A 270 -2.01 -2.37 9.04
N LYS A 271 -1.00 -1.98 8.26
CA LYS A 271 -0.70 -2.65 7.00
C LYS A 271 -0.20 -4.08 7.19
N THR A 272 0.63 -4.32 8.20
CA THR A 272 1.15 -5.66 8.53
C THR A 272 0.01 -6.59 8.90
N VAL A 273 -0.87 -6.17 9.81
CA VAL A 273 -2.04 -6.96 10.23
C VAL A 273 -3.03 -7.14 9.08
N TYR A 274 -3.25 -6.12 8.24
CA TYR A 274 -4.09 -6.25 7.06
C TYR A 274 -3.53 -7.29 6.08
N ASN A 275 -2.24 -7.22 5.74
CA ASN A 275 -1.61 -8.18 4.84
C ASN A 275 -1.61 -9.60 5.44
N LEU A 276 -1.36 -9.72 6.75
CA LEU A 276 -1.43 -10.98 7.47
C LEU A 276 -2.85 -11.56 7.48
N ALA A 277 -3.88 -10.73 7.57
CA ALA A 277 -5.27 -11.18 7.47
C ALA A 277 -5.58 -11.76 6.09
N ILE A 278 -5.17 -11.06 5.02
CA ILE A 278 -5.31 -11.55 3.64
C ILE A 278 -4.53 -12.86 3.44
N TYR A 279 -3.33 -12.96 4.02
CA TYR A 279 -2.54 -14.18 4.02
C TYR A 279 -3.30 -15.35 4.68
N PHE A 280 -3.87 -15.15 5.87
CA PHE A 280 -4.67 -16.18 6.54
C PHE A 280 -5.96 -16.54 5.79
N ILE A 281 -6.61 -15.58 5.14
CA ILE A 281 -7.76 -15.82 4.26
C ILE A 281 -7.39 -16.77 3.11
N LYS A 282 -6.26 -16.53 2.43
CA LYS A 282 -5.76 -17.42 1.36
C LYS A 282 -5.51 -18.84 1.87
N LEU A 283 -5.01 -18.96 3.10
CA LEU A 283 -4.76 -20.25 3.75
C LEU A 283 -6.03 -20.89 4.36
N LYS A 284 -7.19 -20.24 4.28
CA LYS A 284 -8.44 -20.65 4.93
C LYS A 284 -8.32 -20.80 6.46
N LEU A 285 -7.39 -20.06 7.07
CA LEU A 285 -7.22 -19.98 8.53
C LEU A 285 -8.15 -18.90 9.10
N LEU A 286 -9.45 -19.24 9.17
CA LEU A 286 -10.52 -18.28 9.42
C LEU A 286 -10.40 -17.56 10.76
N GLU A 287 -10.13 -18.29 11.86
CA GLU A 287 -10.00 -17.68 13.18
C GLU A 287 -8.83 -16.69 13.26
N SER A 288 -7.71 -17.01 12.61
CA SER A 288 -6.55 -16.11 12.56
C SER A 288 -6.85 -14.85 11.74
N ALA A 289 -7.60 -14.98 10.64
CA ALA A 289 -8.05 -13.84 9.85
C ALA A 289 -9.03 -12.94 10.62
N ILE A 290 -9.97 -13.54 11.36
CA ILE A 290 -10.92 -12.82 12.23
C ILE A 290 -10.17 -12.10 13.35
N GLY A 291 -9.20 -12.75 14.00
CA GLY A 291 -8.37 -12.10 15.00
C GLY A 291 -7.63 -10.88 14.47
N CYS A 292 -7.15 -10.92 13.22
CA CYS A 292 -6.57 -9.76 12.55
C CYS A 292 -7.61 -8.67 12.29
N PHE A 293 -8.82 -9.04 11.81
CA PHE A 293 -9.93 -8.11 11.62
C PHE A 293 -10.31 -7.40 12.93
N GLU A 294 -10.52 -8.13 14.01
CA GLU A 294 -10.90 -7.59 15.33
C GLU A 294 -9.84 -6.62 15.85
N SER A 295 -8.56 -6.95 15.64
CA SER A 295 -7.44 -6.08 16.01
C SER A 295 -7.47 -4.75 15.26
N LEU A 296 -7.73 -4.77 13.94
CA LEU A 296 -7.85 -3.55 13.14
C LEU A 296 -9.11 -2.76 13.48
N PHE A 297 -10.23 -3.44 13.73
CA PHE A 297 -11.50 -2.84 14.11
C PHE A 297 -11.37 -2.11 15.45
N TYR A 298 -10.81 -2.76 16.47
CA TYR A 298 -10.58 -2.17 17.78
C TYR A 298 -9.81 -0.85 17.67
N ILE A 299 -8.68 -0.86 16.96
CA ILE A 299 -7.84 0.34 16.75
C ILE A 299 -8.63 1.46 16.06
N ALA A 300 -9.42 1.12 15.04
CA ALA A 300 -10.21 2.09 14.30
C ALA A 300 -11.37 2.70 15.12
N THR A 301 -11.89 1.96 16.09
CA THR A 301 -13.01 2.38 16.94
C THR A 301 -12.62 2.99 18.29
N ALA A 302 -11.32 3.04 18.63
CA ALA A 302 -10.86 3.70 19.84
C ALA A 302 -11.28 5.18 19.87
N GLU A 303 -11.72 5.67 21.03
CA GLU A 303 -12.50 6.94 21.20
C GLU A 303 -11.82 8.20 20.61
N ASN A 304 -10.51 8.18 20.36
CA ASN A 304 -9.75 9.31 19.78
C ASN A 304 -9.30 9.10 18.32
N ARG A 305 -9.71 8.00 17.65
CA ARG A 305 -9.15 7.59 16.34
C ARG A 305 -10.18 7.51 15.22
N LEU A 306 -11.46 7.51 15.54
CA LEU A 306 -12.52 7.29 14.56
C LEU A 306 -12.41 8.25 13.36
N SER A 307 -12.17 9.54 13.59
CA SER A 307 -12.02 10.56 12.53
C SER A 307 -10.84 10.30 11.57
N LYS A 308 -9.71 9.79 12.07
CA LYS A 308 -8.52 9.44 11.26
C LYS A 308 -8.81 8.24 10.34
N TYR A 309 -9.55 7.25 10.85
CA TYR A 309 -9.83 6.01 10.14
C TYR A 309 -10.99 6.12 9.16
N LEU A 310 -11.94 7.04 9.40
CA LEU A 310 -13.06 7.32 8.50
C LEU A 310 -12.63 7.78 7.09
N SER A 311 -11.45 8.37 6.93
CA SER A 311 -10.99 8.91 5.64
C SER A 311 -10.15 7.94 4.80
N THR A 312 -9.10 7.36 5.38
CA THR A 312 -8.01 6.73 4.59
C THR A 312 -7.96 5.20 4.72
N LYS A 313 -8.47 4.64 5.82
CA LYS A 313 -8.34 3.20 6.16
C LYS A 313 -9.67 2.44 6.20
N THR A 314 -10.81 3.15 6.14
CA THR A 314 -12.18 2.61 6.00
C THR A 314 -12.31 1.58 4.89
N ARG A 315 -11.71 1.82 3.72
CA ARG A 315 -11.77 0.88 2.60
C ARG A 315 -11.15 -0.49 2.94
N ASN A 316 -10.04 -0.51 3.66
CA ASN A 316 -9.35 -1.77 4.00
C ASN A 316 -10.11 -2.56 5.06
N ILE A 317 -10.71 -1.89 6.05
CA ILE A 317 -11.53 -2.53 7.08
C ILE A 317 -12.82 -3.10 6.45
N GLY A 318 -13.51 -2.32 5.63
CA GLY A 318 -14.71 -2.78 4.90
C GLY A 318 -14.43 -3.99 4.00
N ARG A 319 -13.32 -3.95 3.24
CA ARG A 319 -12.89 -5.10 2.44
C ARG A 319 -12.63 -6.33 3.30
N LEU A 320 -11.86 -6.18 4.37
CA LEU A 320 -11.50 -7.31 5.23
C LEU A 320 -12.73 -7.93 5.90
N ALA A 321 -13.67 -7.09 6.35
CA ALA A 321 -14.94 -7.54 6.89
C ALA A 321 -15.74 -8.34 5.87
N TYR A 322 -15.81 -7.87 4.62
CA TYR A 322 -16.50 -8.61 3.56
C TYR A 322 -15.87 -10.00 3.34
N GLU A 323 -14.54 -10.07 3.21
CA GLU A 323 -13.82 -11.32 2.97
C GLU A 323 -13.98 -12.30 4.15
N CYS A 324 -13.88 -11.82 5.40
CA CYS A 324 -14.10 -12.64 6.59
C CYS A 324 -15.56 -13.13 6.70
N SER A 325 -16.54 -12.25 6.46
CA SER A 325 -17.96 -12.59 6.55
C SER A 325 -18.40 -13.53 5.43
N ASP A 326 -17.88 -13.39 4.21
CA ASP A 326 -18.19 -14.30 3.10
C ASP A 326 -17.63 -15.71 3.38
N LEU A 327 -16.43 -15.82 3.96
CA LEU A 327 -15.88 -17.11 4.40
C LEU A 327 -16.70 -17.74 5.54
N LEU A 328 -17.06 -16.97 6.57
CA LEU A 328 -17.93 -17.45 7.66
C LEU A 328 -19.27 -17.96 7.12
N TYR A 329 -19.89 -17.19 6.22
CA TYR A 329 -21.15 -17.59 5.58
C TYR A 329 -21.00 -18.90 4.80
N LYS A 330 -19.94 -19.04 4.01
CA LYS A 330 -19.64 -20.28 3.26
C LYS A 330 -19.39 -21.49 4.17
N ASN A 331 -18.88 -21.26 5.39
CA ASN A 331 -18.69 -22.28 6.41
C ASN A 331 -19.96 -22.57 7.24
N GLY A 332 -21.07 -21.88 6.97
CA GLY A 332 -22.33 -22.05 7.70
C GLY A 332 -22.43 -21.23 9.00
N GLU A 333 -21.43 -20.41 9.31
CA GLU A 333 -21.35 -19.59 10.53
C GLU A 333 -22.06 -18.23 10.36
N LYS A 334 -23.35 -18.30 10.03
CA LYS A 334 -24.17 -17.15 9.64
C LYS A 334 -24.22 -16.04 10.69
N ASP A 335 -24.36 -16.38 11.96
CA ASP A 335 -24.50 -15.38 13.03
C ASP A 335 -23.22 -14.58 13.24
N ARG A 336 -22.06 -15.25 13.17
CA ARG A 336 -20.75 -14.59 13.23
C ARG A 336 -20.51 -13.71 12.01
N ALA A 337 -20.93 -14.15 10.82
CA ALA A 337 -20.85 -13.35 9.61
C ALA A 337 -21.67 -12.05 9.75
N LYS A 338 -22.89 -12.15 10.30
CA LYS A 338 -23.78 -11.01 10.61
C LYS A 338 -23.16 -10.05 11.61
N ASP A 339 -22.57 -10.58 12.69
CA ASP A 339 -21.91 -9.76 13.72
C ASP A 339 -20.77 -8.90 13.14
N ILE A 340 -19.88 -9.50 12.34
CA ILE A 340 -18.79 -8.76 11.66
C ILE A 340 -19.34 -7.67 10.73
N ILE A 341 -20.36 -7.98 9.92
CA ILE A 341 -20.97 -7.01 9.01
C ILE A 341 -21.55 -5.82 9.79
N ASN A 342 -22.35 -6.10 10.81
CA ASN A 342 -23.03 -5.07 11.61
C ASN A 342 -22.01 -4.18 12.33
N LYS A 343 -20.96 -4.76 12.94
CA LYS A 343 -19.85 -4.00 13.55
C LYS A 343 -19.29 -2.91 12.63
N VAL A 344 -19.01 -3.27 11.38
CA VAL A 344 -18.41 -2.32 10.41
C VAL A 344 -19.42 -1.29 9.90
N LEU A 345 -20.65 -1.71 9.61
CA LEU A 345 -21.69 -0.80 9.11
C LEU A 345 -22.10 0.22 10.18
N ASP A 346 -22.29 -0.21 11.43
CA ASP A 346 -22.70 0.66 12.54
C ASP A 346 -21.66 1.75 12.83
N LYS A 347 -20.38 1.39 12.75
CA LYS A 347 -19.26 2.33 12.93
C LYS A 347 -18.91 3.11 11.67
N LYS A 348 -19.60 2.88 10.55
CA LYS A 348 -19.32 3.47 9.23
C LYS A 348 -17.86 3.27 8.81
N LEU A 349 -17.26 2.13 9.16
CA LEU A 349 -15.86 1.79 8.89
C LEU A 349 -15.66 1.11 7.52
N SER A 350 -16.40 1.55 6.50
CA SER A 350 -16.32 1.04 5.13
C SER A 350 -16.49 2.18 4.11
N SER A 351 -15.90 2.02 2.93
CA SER A 351 -16.22 2.90 1.79
C SER A 351 -17.62 2.56 1.24
N ASP A 352 -18.25 3.48 0.50
CA ASP A 352 -19.61 3.28 -0.03
C ASP A 352 -19.77 1.98 -0.82
N ASP A 353 -18.78 1.63 -1.65
CA ASP A 353 -18.76 0.37 -2.39
C ASP A 353 -18.82 -0.83 -1.46
N TYR A 354 -17.93 -0.91 -0.47
CA TYR A 354 -17.91 -2.02 0.49
C TYR A 354 -19.12 -2.01 1.43
N ALA A 355 -19.66 -0.85 1.79
CA ALA A 355 -20.91 -0.77 2.56
C ALA A 355 -22.07 -1.39 1.77
N ARG A 356 -22.12 -1.18 0.45
CA ARG A 356 -23.10 -1.80 -0.44
C ARG A 356 -22.89 -3.32 -0.51
N ASP A 357 -21.65 -3.78 -0.69
CA ASP A 357 -21.31 -5.20 -0.75
C ASP A 357 -21.65 -5.92 0.56
N LEU A 358 -21.35 -5.30 1.70
CA LEU A 358 -21.66 -5.81 3.03
C LEU A 358 -23.18 -5.91 3.27
N ARG A 359 -23.96 -4.90 2.87
CA ARG A 359 -25.44 -4.98 2.95
C ARG A 359 -26.01 -6.05 2.05
N HIS A 360 -25.45 -6.22 0.85
CA HIS A 360 -25.86 -7.28 -0.06
C HIS A 360 -25.58 -8.66 0.54
N LEU A 361 -24.40 -8.86 1.11
CA LEU A 361 -24.05 -10.10 1.83
C LEU A 361 -24.97 -10.31 3.03
N LEU A 362 -25.26 -9.28 3.82
CA LEU A 362 -26.18 -9.35 4.97
C LEU A 362 -27.58 -9.83 4.57
N ASN A 363 -28.12 -9.32 3.46
CA ASN A 363 -29.42 -9.73 2.93
C ASN A 363 -29.43 -11.18 2.43
N LYS A 364 -28.27 -11.72 2.05
CA LYS A 364 -28.10 -13.10 1.58
C LYS A 364 -28.01 -14.11 2.73
N ILE A 365 -27.54 -13.68 3.92
CA ILE A 365 -27.32 -14.54 5.10
C ILE A 365 -28.63 -14.88 5.80
#